data_AF-A0ABD6CJ83-F1
#
_entry.id   AF-A0ABD6CJ83-F1
#
_cell.length_a   1.000
_cell.length_b   1.000
_cell.length_c   1.000
_cell.angle_alpha   90.00
_cell.angle_beta   90.00
_cell.angle_gamma   90.00
#
_symmetry.space_group_name_H-M   'P 1'
#
loop_
_entity.id
_entity.type
_entity.pdbx_description
1 polymer ?
#
loop_
_entity_poly.entity_id
_entity_poly.type
_entity_poly.pdbx_seq_one_letter_code
_entity_poly.pdbx_strand_id
1 'polypeptide(L)'
;MNDDTVVADDAAATDERATTDGTVDSLWEWDVDRPERSPAHFHEFCSLNPLDTTDELPFMFDFGDEGDRSAWAWHVGRALTYALRHAPLVVTAVVLLLLSQAALTDLGGVEQLFPGRIGVVTVAVGGLGALWLGIVALVAFIFSSADGDDRLRGITVELLHAGLVYGVLTLLLVGAVWSAWTVYYRPPDALEPNVVYSFGFLLLIYVGGPLVYDGMRRTESLFTDLHRSDLFRTDATKKAYREEFLRRFREAFGLTIWGVPAVLLVSVLFVVQFVGIWTVSRGPFVLDTPTTLLVVTAVDVVIVVVAVQFVLLVRFLNELLGDDGITLRYIPGHEDDAGGFRDFGRFATRVNSLLVLAGVYLAYRLHVQGSRDPLSPNTAASLTAWDPVIWAVSYAVPVAVYGAVIAIWLYFSFWQIHRKMVRDKRREIQRERSPEGRSREDIETLQTYRDAPEWPINDRLLVTVFSIDVLSVLLSLLSLT
;
A
#
# COMPACT_ATOMS: atom_id res chain seq x y z
N MET A 1 29.03 -76.87 19.53
CA MET A 1 30.31 -76.63 18.85
C MET A 1 30.25 -75.19 18.36
N ASN A 2 30.84 -74.31 19.18
CA ASN A 2 31.23 -72.89 19.01
C ASN A 2 30.22 -71.87 18.46
N ASP A 3 30.26 -70.58 18.78
CA ASP A 3 30.66 -69.77 19.96
C ASP A 3 30.26 -68.31 19.60
N ASP A 4 29.62 -67.62 20.54
CA ASP A 4 29.73 -66.21 20.93
C ASP A 4 30.01 -65.00 19.98
N THR A 5 29.20 -63.96 20.25
CA THR A 5 29.51 -62.50 20.44
C THR A 5 29.72 -61.57 19.23
N VAL A 6 28.96 -60.47 19.00
CA VAL A 6 28.59 -59.18 19.68
C VAL A 6 29.39 -57.96 19.10
N VAL A 7 28.69 -56.81 18.98
CA VAL A 7 29.13 -55.39 18.89
C VAL A 7 29.25 -54.83 17.46
N ALA A 8 28.28 -54.07 16.92
CA ALA A 8 27.87 -52.66 17.13
C ALA A 8 28.73 -51.63 16.37
N ASP A 9 28.12 -50.81 15.52
CA ASP A 9 27.94 -49.37 15.78
C ASP A 9 27.12 -48.65 14.69
N ASP A 10 26.40 -47.63 15.15
CA ASP A 10 25.96 -46.40 14.48
C ASP A 10 25.06 -46.46 13.23
N ALA A 11 24.13 -45.53 12.99
CA ALA A 11 23.46 -44.49 13.75
C ALA A 11 22.45 -43.89 12.75
N ALA A 12 21.31 -43.43 13.24
CA ALA A 12 20.46 -42.41 12.61
C ALA A 12 20.05 -42.60 11.13
N ALA A 13 18.90 -43.25 10.92
CA ALA A 13 17.96 -42.81 9.90
C ALA A 13 16.65 -42.45 10.61
N THR A 14 16.68 -41.32 11.31
CA THR A 14 15.47 -40.59 11.68
C THR A 14 14.71 -40.27 10.40
N ASP A 15 13.55 -40.92 10.27
CA ASP A 15 12.48 -40.56 9.34
C ASP A 15 11.96 -39.17 9.74
N GLU A 16 12.72 -38.12 9.40
CA GLU A 16 12.23 -36.76 9.36
C GLU A 16 11.29 -36.64 8.15
N ARG A 17 10.08 -37.16 8.31
CA ARG A 17 8.90 -36.44 7.83
C ARG A 17 8.82 -35.15 8.62
N ALA A 18 9.66 -34.18 8.25
CA ALA A 18 9.40 -32.78 8.51
C ALA A 18 8.14 -32.42 7.70
N THR A 19 7.00 -32.64 8.33
CA THR A 19 5.79 -31.87 8.11
C THR A 19 6.12 -30.42 8.48
N THR A 20 6.82 -29.73 7.59
CA THR A 20 6.71 -28.28 7.49
C THR A 20 5.37 -27.98 6.83
N ASP A 21 4.28 -28.31 7.52
CA ASP A 21 3.00 -27.65 7.32
C ASP A 21 3.04 -26.36 8.13
N GLY A 22 3.86 -25.48 7.60
CA GLY A 22 3.99 -24.09 7.99
C GLY A 22 4.06 -23.35 6.68
N THR A 23 2.99 -23.45 5.88
CA THR A 23 2.72 -22.45 4.86
C THR A 23 2.70 -21.13 5.63
N VAL A 24 3.82 -20.41 5.58
CA VAL A 24 3.90 -19.05 6.11
C VAL A 24 2.87 -18.31 5.28
N ASP A 25 1.71 -18.09 5.91
CA ASP A 25 0.52 -17.53 5.31
C ASP A 25 0.87 -16.08 4.96
N SER A 26 1.44 -15.92 3.76
CA SER A 26 1.93 -14.64 3.27
C SER A 26 0.74 -13.70 3.23
N LEU A 27 0.87 -12.56 3.94
CA LEU A 27 -0.14 -11.50 3.98
C LEU A 27 -0.49 -10.95 2.57
N TRP A 28 0.36 -11.28 1.59
CA TRP A 28 0.37 -10.76 0.23
C TRP A 28 0.57 -11.93 -0.77
N GLU A 29 -0.48 -12.68 -1.10
CA GLU A 29 -0.66 -13.38 -2.39
C GLU A 29 -0.63 -12.43 -3.61
N TRP A 30 -0.41 -12.90 -4.83
CA TRP A 30 -0.37 -12.02 -6.03
C TRP A 30 -1.15 -12.58 -7.23
N ASP A 31 -1.52 -13.85 -7.20
CA ASP A 31 -2.09 -14.53 -8.36
C ASP A 31 -3.61 -14.70 -8.20
N VAL A 32 -4.37 -13.96 -9.00
CA VAL A 32 -5.85 -14.02 -9.04
C VAL A 32 -6.32 -15.37 -9.61
N ASP A 33 -5.50 -15.99 -10.49
CA ASP A 33 -5.81 -17.27 -11.13
C ASP A 33 -5.27 -18.48 -10.35
N ARG A 34 -4.37 -18.26 -9.39
CA ARG A 34 -3.80 -19.29 -8.50
C ARG A 34 -3.60 -18.77 -7.08
N PRO A 35 -4.69 -18.63 -6.30
CA PRO A 35 -4.61 -18.14 -4.92
C PRO A 35 -3.60 -18.91 -4.05
N GLU A 36 -3.28 -20.17 -4.36
CA GLU A 36 -2.27 -20.96 -3.63
C GLU A 36 -0.82 -20.47 -3.79
N ARG A 37 -0.53 -19.57 -4.74
CA ARG A 37 0.83 -19.03 -4.96
C ARG A 37 0.97 -17.65 -4.38
N SER A 38 1.62 -17.57 -3.22
CA SER A 38 2.13 -16.32 -2.69
C SER A 38 3.55 -16.06 -3.19
N PRO A 39 3.86 -14.85 -3.71
CA PRO A 39 5.23 -14.45 -3.95
C PRO A 39 5.96 -14.38 -2.61
N ALA A 40 7.14 -15.00 -2.56
CA ALA A 40 7.96 -15.03 -1.34
C ALA A 40 8.69 -13.69 -1.12
N HIS A 41 8.83 -12.88 -2.17
CA HIS A 41 9.71 -11.72 -2.18
C HIS A 41 9.06 -10.48 -2.82
N PHE A 42 9.37 -9.30 -2.28
CA PHE A 42 8.83 -8.01 -2.73
C PHE A 42 9.08 -7.71 -4.22
N HIS A 43 10.23 -8.11 -4.77
CA HIS A 43 10.56 -7.84 -6.17
C HIS A 43 9.66 -8.60 -7.15
N GLU A 44 9.05 -9.72 -6.75
CA GLU A 44 8.10 -10.47 -7.60
C GLU A 44 6.79 -9.69 -7.82
N PHE A 45 6.43 -8.76 -6.92
CA PHE A 45 5.29 -7.86 -7.11
C PHE A 45 5.58 -6.70 -8.08
N CYS A 46 6.86 -6.42 -8.34
CA CYS A 46 7.28 -5.26 -9.11
C CYS A 46 7.33 -5.63 -10.59
N SER A 47 6.37 -5.18 -11.41
CA SER A 47 6.49 -5.40 -12.85
C SER A 47 7.50 -4.40 -13.45
N LEU A 48 8.68 -4.90 -13.83
CA LEU A 48 9.71 -4.12 -14.53
C LEU A 48 9.60 -4.18 -16.06
N ASN A 49 8.68 -4.97 -16.61
CA ASN A 49 8.49 -5.04 -18.06
C ASN A 49 7.46 -3.98 -18.51
N PRO A 50 7.85 -2.94 -19.27
CA PRO A 50 6.90 -1.93 -19.73
C PRO A 50 5.92 -2.44 -20.80
N LEU A 51 6.17 -3.62 -21.39
CA LEU A 51 5.28 -4.25 -22.37
C LEU A 51 4.19 -5.11 -21.72
N ASP A 52 4.30 -5.35 -20.41
CA ASP A 52 3.32 -6.10 -19.65
C ASP A 52 2.10 -5.21 -19.36
N THR A 53 1.18 -5.14 -20.32
CA THR A 53 -0.08 -4.42 -20.18
C THR A 53 -1.24 -5.38 -19.96
N THR A 54 -2.06 -5.15 -18.92
CA THR A 54 -3.35 -5.82 -18.78
C THR A 54 -4.42 -5.04 -19.54
N ASP A 55 -5.19 -5.71 -20.38
CA ASP A 55 -6.36 -5.09 -21.03
C ASP A 55 -7.56 -4.95 -20.10
N GLU A 56 -7.61 -5.74 -19.02
CA GLU A 56 -8.60 -5.60 -17.96
C GLU A 56 -8.19 -4.46 -17.02
N LEU A 57 -9.09 -3.52 -16.77
CA LEU A 57 -8.91 -2.46 -15.77
C LEU A 57 -9.50 -2.92 -14.43
N PRO A 58 -8.89 -2.58 -13.27
CA PRO A 58 -9.57 -2.76 -12.00
C PRO A 58 -10.87 -1.95 -11.98
N PHE A 59 -11.97 -2.50 -11.47
CA PHE A 59 -13.26 -1.80 -11.44
C PHE A 59 -13.19 -0.38 -10.84
N MET A 60 -12.29 -0.13 -9.90
CA MET A 60 -12.09 1.18 -9.30
C MET A 60 -11.52 2.22 -10.28
N PHE A 61 -10.82 1.79 -11.33
CA PHE A 61 -10.34 2.63 -12.44
C PHE A 61 -11.06 2.39 -13.76
N ASP A 62 -12.05 1.50 -13.76
CA ASP A 62 -12.92 1.29 -14.88
C ASP A 62 -14.01 2.36 -14.90
N PHE A 63 -13.68 3.51 -15.49
CA PHE A 63 -14.56 4.66 -15.51
C PHE A 63 -15.56 4.58 -16.67
N GLY A 64 -16.85 4.64 -16.33
CA GLY A 64 -17.96 4.69 -17.29
C GLY A 64 -18.65 3.33 -17.49
N ASP A 65 -19.91 3.40 -17.94
CA ASP A 65 -20.72 2.22 -18.24
C ASP A 65 -20.42 1.72 -19.67
N GLU A 66 -20.60 0.42 -19.95
CA GLU A 66 -20.22 -0.20 -21.24
C GLU A 66 -20.80 0.51 -22.49
N GLY A 67 -21.91 1.24 -22.33
CA GLY A 67 -22.59 1.97 -23.40
C GLY A 67 -22.20 3.44 -23.61
N ASP A 68 -21.54 4.10 -22.64
CA ASP A 68 -21.21 5.55 -22.69
C ASP A 68 -19.77 5.83 -22.20
N ARG A 69 -18.88 4.86 -22.39
CA ARG A 69 -17.49 4.93 -21.94
C ARG A 69 -16.75 6.00 -22.76
N SER A 70 -16.45 7.15 -22.15
CA SER A 70 -15.66 8.18 -22.82
C SER A 70 -14.24 7.66 -23.06
N ALA A 71 -13.76 7.75 -24.31
CA ALA A 71 -12.43 7.23 -24.68
C ALA A 71 -11.32 7.81 -23.81
N TRP A 72 -11.48 9.06 -23.40
CA TRP A 72 -10.55 9.73 -22.48
C TRP A 72 -10.53 9.10 -21.09
N ALA A 73 -11.70 8.83 -20.48
CA ALA A 73 -11.75 8.21 -19.15
C ALA A 73 -11.12 6.82 -19.15
N TRP A 74 -11.33 6.05 -20.22
CA TRP A 74 -10.66 4.75 -20.41
C TRP A 74 -9.14 4.88 -20.49
N HIS A 75 -8.61 5.83 -21.28
CA HIS A 75 -7.17 6.07 -21.36
C HIS A 75 -6.57 6.50 -20.02
N VAL A 76 -7.29 7.32 -19.25
CA VAL A 76 -6.86 7.74 -17.92
C VAL A 76 -6.85 6.56 -16.95
N GLY A 77 -7.90 5.72 -16.95
CA GLY A 77 -7.95 4.50 -16.13
C GLY A 77 -6.78 3.55 -16.45
N ARG A 78 -6.47 3.36 -17.74
CA ARG A 78 -5.32 2.57 -18.20
C ARG A 78 -3.99 3.17 -17.76
N ALA A 79 -3.83 4.49 -17.86
CA ALA A 79 -2.62 5.18 -17.43
C ALA A 79 -2.41 5.08 -15.91
N LEU A 80 -3.46 5.25 -15.10
CA LEU A 80 -3.40 5.11 -13.65
C LEU A 80 -3.06 3.67 -13.23
N THR A 81 -3.71 2.70 -13.87
CA THR A 81 -3.47 1.28 -13.64
C THR A 81 -2.01 0.92 -13.94
N TYR A 82 -1.52 1.36 -15.11
CA TYR A 82 -0.13 1.17 -15.51
C TYR A 82 0.83 1.86 -14.54
N ALA A 83 0.56 3.10 -14.14
CA ALA A 83 1.44 3.85 -13.23
C ALA A 83 1.56 3.18 -11.85
N LEU A 84 0.48 2.62 -11.30
CA LEU A 84 0.51 1.94 -10.00
C LEU A 84 1.17 0.56 -10.10
N ARG A 85 0.85 -0.22 -11.13
CA ARG A 85 1.47 -1.53 -11.38
C ARG A 85 2.98 -1.43 -11.60
N HIS A 86 3.40 -0.43 -12.36
CA HIS A 86 4.80 -0.19 -12.71
C HIS A 86 5.43 0.95 -11.90
N ALA A 87 4.91 1.24 -10.70
CA ALA A 87 5.41 2.33 -9.87
C ALA A 87 6.93 2.26 -9.62
N PRO A 88 7.57 1.08 -9.42
CA PRO A 88 9.02 0.98 -9.32
C PRO A 88 9.77 1.51 -10.55
N LEU A 89 9.27 1.23 -11.76
CA LEU A 89 9.84 1.78 -13.01
C LEU A 89 9.63 3.28 -13.09
N VAL A 90 8.41 3.75 -12.83
CA VAL A 90 8.06 5.17 -12.90
C VAL A 90 8.92 5.97 -11.91
N VAL A 91 9.04 5.49 -10.67
CA VAL A 91 9.88 6.12 -9.65
C VAL A 91 11.36 6.04 -10.03
N THR A 92 11.85 4.92 -10.56
CA THR A 92 13.24 4.84 -11.03
C THR A 92 13.52 5.87 -12.13
N ALA A 93 12.60 6.04 -13.08
CA ALA A 93 12.70 7.06 -14.12
C ALA A 93 12.67 8.48 -13.54
N VAL A 94 11.82 8.74 -12.54
CA VAL A 94 11.77 10.03 -11.83
C VAL A 94 13.05 10.28 -11.04
N VAL A 95 13.60 9.27 -10.34
CA VAL A 95 14.89 9.38 -9.66
C VAL A 95 15.98 9.74 -10.65
N LEU A 96 16.09 9.00 -11.77
CA LEU A 96 17.07 9.29 -12.81
C LEU A 96 16.91 10.70 -13.38
N LEU A 97 15.66 11.14 -13.62
CA LEU A 97 15.37 12.50 -14.06
C LEU A 97 15.87 13.52 -13.04
N LEU A 98 15.53 13.38 -11.77
CA LEU A 98 15.94 14.33 -10.73
C LEU A 98 17.46 14.33 -10.50
N LEU A 99 18.12 13.18 -10.59
CA LEU A 99 19.59 13.10 -10.52
C LEU A 99 20.26 13.76 -11.73
N SER A 100 19.70 13.58 -12.93
CA SER A 100 20.19 14.26 -14.12
C SER A 100 20.01 15.78 -14.02
N GLN A 101 18.90 16.24 -13.43
CA GLN A 101 18.67 17.66 -13.17
C GLN A 101 19.67 18.21 -12.14
N ALA A 102 19.92 17.48 -11.05
CA ALA A 102 20.93 17.87 -10.06
C ALA A 102 22.32 17.98 -10.69
N ALA A 103 22.69 17.06 -11.59
CA ALA A 103 23.98 17.12 -12.27
C ALA A 103 24.13 18.30 -13.25
N LEU A 104 23.02 18.85 -13.74
CA LEU A 104 22.97 19.94 -14.73
C LEU A 104 22.66 21.31 -14.12
N THR A 105 22.37 21.36 -12.82
CA THR A 105 21.98 22.58 -12.09
C THR A 105 22.80 22.72 -10.81
N ASP A 106 22.61 23.81 -10.06
CA ASP A 106 23.28 24.02 -8.77
C ASP A 106 22.60 23.26 -7.60
N LEU A 107 21.69 22.32 -7.90
CA LEU A 107 21.00 21.52 -6.89
C LEU A 107 21.91 20.40 -6.35
N GLY A 108 21.91 20.20 -5.04
CA GLY A 108 22.55 19.04 -4.43
C GLY A 108 21.88 17.74 -4.89
N GLY A 109 22.68 16.75 -5.27
CA GLY A 109 22.29 15.39 -5.61
C GLY A 109 22.69 14.36 -4.53
N VAL A 110 22.90 13.12 -4.97
CA VAL A 110 23.22 11.96 -4.10
C VAL A 110 24.60 12.07 -3.46
N GLU A 111 25.49 12.93 -3.98
CA GLU A 111 26.79 13.22 -3.39
C GLU A 111 26.71 13.72 -1.94
N GLN A 112 25.58 14.31 -1.56
CA GLN A 112 25.33 14.77 -0.19
C GLN A 112 25.22 13.62 0.83
N LEU A 113 24.97 12.39 0.37
CA LEU A 113 25.00 11.19 1.24
C LEU A 113 26.43 10.86 1.72
N PHE A 114 27.47 11.39 1.06
CA PHE A 114 28.85 11.08 1.39
C PHE A 114 29.52 12.23 2.17
N PRO A 115 30.06 11.98 3.38
CA PRO A 115 30.77 13.01 4.13
C PRO A 115 32.15 13.30 3.50
N GLY A 116 32.26 14.39 2.75
CA GLY A 116 33.54 14.91 2.25
C GLY A 116 33.38 15.72 0.96
N ARG A 117 33.90 16.96 0.91
CA ARG A 117 33.95 17.78 -0.31
C ARG A 117 34.99 17.20 -1.28
N ILE A 118 34.61 16.17 -2.05
CA ILE A 118 35.45 15.67 -3.15
C ILE A 118 35.03 16.43 -4.42
N GLY A 119 35.50 17.66 -4.55
CA GLY A 119 35.02 18.69 -5.50
C GLY A 119 35.17 18.42 -7.01
N VAL A 120 35.53 17.20 -7.43
CA VAL A 120 35.61 16.80 -8.86
C VAL A 120 34.90 15.45 -9.11
N VAL A 121 34.47 14.76 -8.05
CA VAL A 121 33.89 13.41 -8.12
C VAL A 121 32.35 13.42 -8.09
N THR A 122 31.73 14.57 -7.82
CA THR A 122 30.27 14.71 -7.63
C THR A 122 29.46 14.58 -8.92
N VAL A 123 29.85 15.29 -9.99
CA VAL A 123 29.24 15.13 -11.33
C VAL A 123 29.54 13.75 -11.91
N ALA A 124 30.73 13.22 -11.62
CA ALA A 124 31.13 11.89 -12.06
C ALA A 124 30.33 10.78 -11.36
N VAL A 125 30.03 10.87 -10.06
CA VAL A 125 29.32 9.83 -9.30
C VAL A 125 27.81 9.88 -9.52
N GLY A 126 27.19 11.07 -9.58
CA GLY A 126 25.77 11.19 -9.93
C GLY A 126 25.51 10.77 -11.39
N GLY A 127 26.37 11.23 -12.31
CA GLY A 127 26.32 10.87 -13.72
C GLY A 127 26.67 9.40 -14.01
N LEU A 128 27.73 8.84 -13.39
CA LEU A 128 28.03 7.40 -13.49
C LEU A 128 26.94 6.57 -12.83
N GLY A 129 26.40 6.98 -11.69
CA GLY A 129 25.34 6.25 -10.99
C GLY A 129 24.10 6.16 -11.84
N ALA A 130 23.66 7.28 -12.43
CA ALA A 130 22.55 7.31 -13.37
C ALA A 130 22.84 6.49 -14.65
N LEU A 131 24.06 6.58 -15.18
CA LEU A 131 24.48 5.80 -16.34
C LEU A 131 24.51 4.30 -16.04
N TRP A 132 25.05 3.89 -14.89
CA TRP A 132 25.12 2.49 -14.47
C TRP A 132 23.75 1.92 -14.15
N LEU A 133 22.88 2.67 -13.48
CA LEU A 133 21.49 2.29 -13.29
C LEU A 133 20.76 2.18 -14.62
N GLY A 134 21.01 3.09 -15.57
CA GLY A 134 20.48 3.02 -16.93
C GLY A 134 20.98 1.79 -17.69
N ILE A 135 22.26 1.45 -17.59
CA ILE A 135 22.85 0.25 -18.20
C ILE A 135 22.25 -1.01 -17.57
N VAL A 136 22.15 -1.08 -16.25
CA VAL A 136 21.55 -2.22 -15.53
C VAL A 136 20.08 -2.38 -15.91
N ALA A 137 19.31 -1.29 -15.96
CA ALA A 137 17.91 -1.31 -16.38
C ALA A 137 17.77 -1.74 -17.85
N LEU A 138 18.63 -1.25 -18.74
CA LEU A 138 18.64 -1.61 -20.17
C LEU A 138 19.00 -3.09 -20.36
N VAL A 139 19.99 -3.58 -19.63
CA VAL A 139 20.36 -5.01 -19.63
C VAL A 139 19.18 -5.84 -19.10
N ALA A 140 18.53 -5.43 -18.01
CA ALA A 140 17.37 -6.13 -17.48
C ALA A 140 16.22 -6.20 -18.49
N PHE A 141 15.96 -5.08 -19.17
CA PHE A 141 14.94 -4.98 -20.20
C PHE A 141 15.25 -5.84 -21.44
N ILE A 142 16.49 -5.82 -21.94
CA ILE A 142 16.90 -6.66 -23.09
C ILE A 142 16.79 -8.14 -22.74
N PHE A 143 17.23 -8.53 -21.54
CA PHE A 143 17.18 -9.93 -21.13
C PHE A 143 15.76 -10.41 -20.80
N SER A 144 14.86 -9.53 -20.31
CA SER A 144 13.45 -9.87 -20.06
C SER A 144 12.59 -9.92 -21.33
N SER A 145 12.98 -9.22 -22.40
CA SER A 145 12.21 -9.13 -23.65
C SER A 145 12.56 -10.18 -24.72
N ALA A 146 13.72 -10.82 -24.61
CA ALA A 146 14.08 -11.89 -25.56
C ALA A 146 13.44 -13.23 -25.14
N ASP A 147 12.52 -13.78 -25.92
CA ASP A 147 12.00 -15.13 -25.70
C ASP A 147 13.03 -16.19 -26.10
N GLY A 148 13.30 -17.15 -25.22
CA GLY A 148 14.20 -18.28 -25.52
C GLY A 148 14.81 -18.87 -24.26
N ASP A 149 14.27 -20.01 -23.87
CA ASP A 149 14.55 -20.84 -22.70
C ASP A 149 16.04 -20.92 -22.29
N ASP A 150 16.31 -20.79 -20.99
CA ASP A 150 17.52 -21.28 -20.31
C ASP A 150 17.37 -21.02 -18.80
N ARG A 151 17.41 -22.06 -17.96
CA ARG A 151 17.26 -21.94 -16.49
C ARG A 151 18.26 -20.96 -15.86
N LEU A 152 19.45 -20.84 -16.42
CA LEU A 152 20.48 -19.87 -16.01
C LEU A 152 20.11 -18.42 -16.39
N ARG A 153 19.41 -18.26 -17.51
CA ARG A 153 18.90 -16.97 -17.97
C ARG A 153 17.76 -16.48 -17.08
N GLY A 154 16.86 -17.39 -16.69
CA GLY A 154 15.81 -17.11 -15.69
C GLY A 154 16.40 -16.59 -14.38
N ILE A 155 17.38 -17.31 -13.82
CA ILE A 155 18.08 -16.91 -12.58
C ILE A 155 18.79 -15.56 -12.73
N THR A 156 19.42 -15.30 -13.89
CA THR A 156 20.14 -14.04 -14.12
C THR A 156 19.17 -12.86 -14.24
N VAL A 157 18.04 -13.02 -14.93
CA VAL A 157 16.99 -12.01 -15.04
C VAL A 157 16.36 -11.73 -13.68
N GLU A 158 16.08 -12.77 -12.89
CA GLU A 158 15.53 -12.66 -11.55
C GLU A 158 16.49 -11.97 -10.58
N LEU A 159 17.78 -12.32 -10.61
CA LEU A 159 18.81 -11.67 -9.80
C LEU A 159 18.99 -10.19 -10.18
N LEU A 160 18.93 -9.87 -11.47
CA LEU A 160 19.03 -8.50 -11.97
C LEU A 160 17.79 -7.67 -11.63
N HIS A 161 16.60 -8.28 -11.72
CA HIS A 161 15.34 -7.71 -11.28
C HIS A 161 15.41 -7.41 -9.78
N ALA A 162 15.73 -8.41 -8.94
CA ALA A 162 15.90 -8.24 -7.51
C ALA A 162 16.96 -7.16 -7.20
N GLY A 163 18.10 -7.18 -7.89
CA GLY A 163 19.17 -6.21 -7.74
C GLY A 163 18.74 -4.79 -8.04
N LEU A 164 17.98 -4.57 -9.12
CA LEU A 164 17.43 -3.25 -9.45
C LEU A 164 16.39 -2.82 -8.41
N VAL A 165 15.46 -3.71 -8.06
CA VAL A 165 14.37 -3.38 -7.13
C VAL A 165 14.90 -3.05 -5.73
N TYR A 166 15.74 -3.92 -5.18
CA TYR A 166 16.33 -3.70 -3.86
C TYR A 166 17.39 -2.61 -3.87
N GLY A 167 18.10 -2.40 -4.98
CA GLY A 167 19.05 -1.32 -5.15
C GLY A 167 18.39 0.06 -5.08
N VAL A 168 17.34 0.28 -5.86
CA VAL A 168 16.56 1.53 -5.84
C VAL A 168 15.86 1.70 -4.48
N LEU A 169 15.27 0.62 -3.93
CA LEU A 169 14.67 0.66 -2.60
C LEU A 169 15.67 1.11 -1.52
N THR A 170 16.87 0.54 -1.53
CA THR A 170 17.93 0.86 -0.56
C THR A 170 18.38 2.32 -0.73
N LEU A 171 18.56 2.79 -1.97
CA LEU A 171 18.92 4.18 -2.24
C LEU A 171 17.88 5.15 -1.69
N LEU A 172 16.59 4.89 -1.96
CA LEU A 172 15.49 5.71 -1.48
C LEU A 172 15.38 5.69 0.05
N LEU A 173 15.52 4.52 0.66
CA LEU A 173 15.48 4.36 2.11
C LEU A 173 16.64 5.09 2.81
N VAL A 174 17.87 4.91 2.33
CA VAL A 174 19.05 5.59 2.87
C VAL A 174 18.91 7.11 2.73
N GLY A 175 18.45 7.60 1.58
CA GLY A 175 18.23 9.04 1.41
C GLY A 175 17.09 9.60 2.25
N ALA A 176 16.01 8.84 2.47
CA ALA A 176 14.93 9.22 3.38
C ALA A 176 15.42 9.30 4.84
N VAL A 177 16.20 8.32 5.31
CA VAL A 177 16.78 8.35 6.66
C VAL A 177 17.79 9.48 6.81
N TRP A 178 18.67 9.68 5.81
CA TRP A 178 19.66 10.75 5.82
C TRP A 178 19.01 12.14 5.81
N SER A 179 17.94 12.33 5.04
CA SER A 179 17.20 13.60 5.02
C SER A 179 16.52 13.88 6.36
N ALA A 180 15.89 12.89 6.99
CA ALA A 180 15.31 13.03 8.33
C ALA A 180 16.38 13.35 9.38
N TRP A 181 17.53 12.67 9.32
CA TRP A 181 18.67 12.90 10.20
C TRP A 181 19.25 14.31 10.04
N THR A 182 19.49 14.75 8.81
CA THR A 182 20.09 16.07 8.55
C THR A 182 19.19 17.21 9.02
N VAL A 183 17.89 17.11 8.81
CA VAL A 183 16.91 18.11 9.31
C VAL A 183 16.86 18.13 10.83
N TYR A 184 17.01 16.98 11.49
CA TYR A 184 17.00 16.91 12.94
C TYR A 184 18.23 17.58 13.58
N TYR A 185 19.41 17.44 12.97
CA TYR A 185 20.67 17.90 13.58
C TYR A 185 21.16 19.27 13.10
N ARG A 186 20.68 19.77 11.95
CA ARG A 186 21.14 21.05 11.39
C ARG A 186 20.02 22.09 11.43
N PRO A 187 20.35 23.36 11.71
CA PRO A 187 19.34 24.40 11.70
C PRO A 187 18.85 24.65 10.25
N PRO A 188 17.57 25.05 10.06
CA PRO A 188 16.95 25.15 8.73
C PRO A 188 17.67 26.06 7.73
N ASP A 189 18.33 27.10 8.22
CA ASP A 189 19.11 28.07 7.45
C ASP A 189 20.41 27.49 6.85
N ALA A 190 20.92 26.40 7.42
CA ALA A 190 22.11 25.69 6.94
C ALA A 190 21.78 24.55 5.96
N LEU A 191 20.50 24.34 5.62
CA LEU A 191 20.05 23.26 4.74
C LEU A 191 19.94 23.74 3.29
N GLU A 192 20.93 23.39 2.47
CA GLU A 192 20.90 23.65 1.04
C GLU A 192 19.79 22.84 0.33
N PRO A 193 19.19 23.35 -0.76
CA PRO A 193 18.27 22.58 -1.60
C PRO A 193 18.93 21.32 -2.18
N ASN A 194 18.29 20.17 -1.99
CA ASN A 194 18.81 18.87 -2.41
C ASN A 194 17.67 17.92 -2.82
N VAL A 195 17.87 17.20 -3.93
CA VAL A 195 16.94 16.20 -4.45
C VAL A 195 16.66 15.07 -3.45
N VAL A 196 17.61 14.73 -2.58
CA VAL A 196 17.46 13.66 -1.56
C VAL A 196 16.29 13.91 -0.62
N TYR A 197 15.87 15.17 -0.41
CA TYR A 197 14.68 15.49 0.39
C TYR A 197 13.35 15.05 -0.24
N SER A 198 13.35 14.66 -1.52
CA SER A 198 12.21 14.05 -2.19
C SER A 198 12.16 12.52 -2.01
N PHE A 199 13.22 11.88 -1.52
CA PHE A 199 13.32 10.41 -1.52
C PHE A 199 12.30 9.74 -0.61
N GLY A 200 11.87 10.37 0.50
CA GLY A 200 10.78 9.82 1.31
C GLY A 200 9.44 9.79 0.58
N PHE A 201 9.17 10.78 -0.29
CA PHE A 201 7.98 10.78 -1.15
C PHE A 201 8.07 9.72 -2.25
N LEU A 202 9.22 9.63 -2.91
CA LEU A 202 9.46 8.62 -3.94
C LEU A 202 9.40 7.20 -3.37
N LEU A 203 9.89 7.01 -2.13
CA LEU A 203 9.80 5.74 -1.40
C LEU A 203 8.35 5.32 -1.14
N LEU A 204 7.48 6.26 -0.73
CA LEU A 204 6.05 6.01 -0.58
C LEU A 204 5.45 5.48 -1.88
N ILE A 205 5.73 6.13 -3.01
CA ILE A 205 5.16 5.72 -4.31
C ILE A 205 5.75 4.37 -4.75
N TYR A 206 7.05 4.18 -4.53
CA TYR A 206 7.80 2.98 -4.92
C TYR A 206 7.23 1.72 -4.27
N VAL A 207 6.95 1.80 -2.96
CA VAL A 207 6.40 0.68 -2.18
C VAL A 207 4.88 0.66 -2.23
N GLY A 208 4.24 1.82 -2.13
CA GLY A 208 2.79 1.97 -2.05
C GLY A 208 2.08 1.70 -3.37
N GLY A 209 2.68 2.03 -4.51
CA GLY A 209 2.07 1.83 -5.83
C GLY A 209 1.65 0.38 -6.10
N PRO A 210 2.57 -0.61 -6.02
CA PRO A 210 2.25 -2.01 -6.25
C PRO A 210 1.29 -2.56 -5.19
N LEU A 211 1.45 -2.14 -3.92
CA LEU A 211 0.56 -2.56 -2.83
C LEU A 211 -0.87 -2.05 -3.00
N VAL A 212 -1.04 -0.81 -3.48
CA VAL A 212 -2.35 -0.26 -3.82
C VAL A 212 -2.93 -1.01 -5.00
N TYR A 213 -2.16 -1.24 -6.08
CA TYR A 213 -2.63 -1.99 -7.24
C TYR A 213 -3.12 -3.40 -6.87
N ASP A 214 -2.31 -4.15 -6.11
CA ASP A 214 -2.67 -5.48 -5.61
C ASP A 214 -3.90 -5.43 -4.69
N GLY A 215 -3.91 -4.47 -3.75
CA GLY A 215 -5.03 -4.24 -2.84
C GLY A 215 -6.33 -3.97 -3.58
N MET A 216 -6.30 -3.19 -4.66
CA MET A 216 -7.46 -2.89 -5.50
C MET A 216 -7.98 -4.14 -6.22
N ARG A 217 -7.09 -4.92 -6.85
CA ARG A 217 -7.45 -6.16 -7.56
C ARG A 217 -8.03 -7.24 -6.64
N ARG A 218 -7.52 -7.34 -5.43
CA ARG A 218 -8.03 -8.32 -4.46
C ARG A 218 -9.32 -7.87 -3.81
N THR A 219 -9.48 -6.57 -3.60
CA THR A 219 -10.77 -6.01 -3.20
C THR A 219 -11.80 -6.29 -4.29
N GLU A 220 -11.44 -6.13 -5.56
CA GLU A 220 -12.29 -6.50 -6.69
C GLU A 220 -12.73 -7.95 -6.59
N SER A 221 -11.79 -8.89 -6.58
CA SER A 221 -12.10 -10.33 -6.47
C SER A 221 -12.93 -10.65 -5.23
N LEU A 222 -12.56 -10.10 -4.06
CA LEU A 222 -13.31 -10.31 -2.82
C LEU A 222 -14.79 -9.93 -2.98
N PHE A 223 -15.07 -8.74 -3.51
CA PHE A 223 -16.45 -8.28 -3.68
C PHE A 223 -17.15 -9.02 -4.83
N THR A 224 -16.48 -9.27 -5.96
CA THR A 224 -17.10 -9.93 -7.12
C THR A 224 -17.42 -11.39 -6.84
N ASP A 225 -16.55 -12.12 -6.15
CA ASP A 225 -16.71 -13.54 -5.88
C ASP A 225 -17.49 -13.85 -4.60
N LEU A 226 -17.77 -12.84 -3.76
CA LEU A 226 -18.49 -13.03 -2.51
C LEU A 226 -19.80 -13.81 -2.68
N HIS A 227 -20.53 -13.60 -3.78
CA HIS A 227 -21.79 -14.28 -4.08
C HIS A 227 -21.66 -15.80 -4.25
N ARG A 228 -20.45 -16.29 -4.56
CA ARG A 228 -20.11 -17.71 -4.68
C ARG A 228 -19.81 -18.33 -3.33
N SER A 229 -19.48 -17.52 -2.32
CA SER A 229 -19.23 -18.00 -0.96
C SER A 229 -20.51 -18.49 -0.27
N ASP A 230 -20.32 -19.32 0.75
CA ASP A 230 -21.41 -19.84 1.60
C ASP A 230 -21.87 -18.84 2.67
N LEU A 231 -21.30 -17.63 2.70
CA LEU A 231 -21.62 -16.58 3.67
C LEU A 231 -23.05 -16.04 3.54
N PHE A 232 -23.72 -16.29 2.42
CA PHE A 232 -25.11 -15.86 2.23
C PHE A 232 -26.10 -16.96 2.59
N ARG A 233 -27.08 -16.61 3.45
CA ARG A 233 -28.04 -17.56 4.02
C ARG A 233 -28.99 -18.19 2.99
N THR A 234 -29.35 -17.47 1.93
CA THR A 234 -30.34 -17.90 0.93
C THR A 234 -29.93 -17.52 -0.49
N ASP A 235 -30.43 -18.24 -1.49
CA ASP A 235 -30.23 -17.87 -2.90
C ASP A 235 -30.84 -16.50 -3.24
N ALA A 236 -31.93 -16.12 -2.56
CA ALA A 236 -32.52 -14.79 -2.69
C ALA A 236 -31.56 -13.68 -2.25
N THR A 237 -30.84 -13.88 -1.13
CA THR A 237 -29.80 -12.93 -0.68
C THR A 237 -28.59 -12.90 -1.61
N LYS A 238 -28.17 -14.04 -2.18
CA LYS A 238 -27.11 -14.09 -3.20
C LYS A 238 -27.51 -13.30 -4.45
N LYS A 239 -28.76 -13.43 -4.88
CA LYS A 239 -29.32 -12.70 -6.02
C LYS A 239 -29.41 -11.20 -5.75
N ALA A 240 -29.93 -10.79 -4.59
CA ALA A 240 -29.99 -9.38 -4.18
C ALA A 240 -28.59 -8.75 -4.12
N TYR A 241 -27.60 -9.48 -3.58
CA TYR A 241 -26.21 -9.02 -3.59
C TYR A 241 -25.69 -8.76 -5.00
N ARG A 242 -25.90 -9.72 -5.91
CA ARG A 242 -25.42 -9.60 -7.29
C ARG A 242 -26.12 -8.49 -8.10
N GLU A 243 -27.43 -8.38 -7.98
CA GLU A 243 -28.24 -7.51 -8.86
C GLU A 243 -28.40 -6.09 -8.30
N GLU A 244 -28.35 -5.92 -6.98
CA GLU A 244 -28.58 -4.63 -6.32
C GLU A 244 -27.31 -4.06 -5.68
N PHE A 245 -26.60 -4.84 -4.84
CA PHE A 245 -25.41 -4.34 -4.16
C PHE A 245 -24.23 -4.17 -5.12
N LEU A 246 -23.84 -5.22 -5.84
CA LEU A 246 -22.70 -5.16 -6.77
C LEU A 246 -22.90 -4.15 -7.89
N ARG A 247 -24.15 -4.00 -8.36
CA ARG A 247 -24.48 -2.97 -9.35
C ARG A 247 -24.28 -1.57 -8.79
N ARG A 248 -24.88 -1.24 -7.63
CA ARG A 248 -24.68 0.07 -6.97
C ARG A 248 -23.22 0.34 -6.62
N PHE A 249 -22.50 -0.70 -6.22
CA PHE A 249 -21.07 -0.66 -5.94
C PHE A 249 -20.30 -0.23 -7.20
N ARG A 250 -20.45 -0.94 -8.33
CA ARG A 250 -19.80 -0.59 -9.60
C ARG A 250 -20.20 0.79 -10.12
N GLU A 251 -21.50 1.10 -10.09
CA GLU A 251 -22.02 2.41 -10.51
C GLU A 251 -21.40 3.58 -9.70
N ALA A 252 -21.14 3.39 -8.41
CA ALA A 252 -20.53 4.42 -7.57
C ALA A 252 -19.05 4.71 -7.93
N PHE A 253 -18.28 3.68 -8.31
CA PHE A 253 -16.89 3.85 -8.77
C PHE A 253 -16.80 4.36 -10.21
N GLY A 254 -17.78 3.98 -11.05
CA GLY A 254 -17.88 4.39 -12.45
C GLY A 254 -18.53 5.76 -12.68
N LEU A 255 -18.88 6.51 -11.62
CA LEU A 255 -19.60 7.78 -11.73
C LEU A 255 -18.81 8.82 -12.55
N THR A 256 -19.41 9.33 -13.61
CA THR A 256 -18.86 10.42 -14.44
C THR A 256 -19.75 11.67 -14.39
N ILE A 257 -19.12 12.85 -14.40
CA ILE A 257 -19.77 14.15 -14.50
C ILE A 257 -19.26 14.78 -15.79
N TRP A 258 -20.17 14.99 -16.75
CA TRP A 258 -19.84 15.59 -18.06
C TRP A 258 -18.73 14.83 -18.81
N GLY A 259 -18.74 13.49 -18.71
CA GLY A 259 -17.74 12.61 -19.34
C GLY A 259 -16.41 12.49 -18.59
N VAL A 260 -16.26 13.17 -17.45
CA VAL A 260 -15.07 13.12 -16.58
C VAL A 260 -15.35 12.29 -15.32
N PRO A 261 -14.48 11.35 -14.90
CA PRO A 261 -14.67 10.62 -13.65
C PRO A 261 -14.81 11.57 -12.46
N ALA A 262 -15.87 11.40 -11.68
CA ALA A 262 -16.16 12.28 -10.54
C ALA A 262 -15.01 12.28 -9.53
N VAL A 263 -14.42 11.11 -9.28
CA VAL A 263 -13.26 10.94 -8.40
C VAL A 263 -12.08 11.79 -8.89
N LEU A 264 -11.78 11.76 -10.19
CA LEU A 264 -10.69 12.55 -10.75
C LEU A 264 -10.96 14.05 -10.65
N LEU A 265 -12.20 14.49 -10.91
CA LEU A 265 -12.59 15.89 -10.77
C LEU A 265 -12.41 16.39 -9.34
N VAL A 266 -12.84 15.61 -8.34
CA VAL A 266 -12.62 15.92 -6.92
C VAL A 266 -11.12 15.99 -6.61
N SER A 267 -10.33 15.02 -7.09
CA SER A 267 -8.88 14.99 -6.85
C SER A 267 -8.16 16.19 -7.45
N VAL A 268 -8.47 16.57 -8.70
CA VAL A 268 -7.88 17.73 -9.35
C VAL A 268 -8.24 19.02 -8.62
N LEU A 269 -9.53 19.21 -8.27
CA LEU A 269 -9.98 20.38 -7.52
C LEU A 269 -9.35 20.49 -6.13
N PHE A 270 -9.08 19.36 -5.49
CA PHE A 270 -8.38 19.31 -4.21
C PHE A 270 -6.91 19.70 -4.38
N VAL A 271 -6.20 19.08 -5.32
CA VAL A 271 -4.75 19.33 -5.52
C VAL A 271 -4.46 20.73 -6.04
N VAL A 272 -5.31 21.31 -6.90
CA VAL A 272 -5.12 22.67 -7.44
C VAL A 272 -4.98 23.73 -6.35
N GLN A 273 -5.63 23.54 -5.19
CA GLN A 273 -5.53 24.47 -4.06
C GLN A 273 -4.09 24.51 -3.50
N PHE A 274 -3.44 23.35 -3.42
CA PHE A 274 -2.05 23.25 -2.99
C PHE A 274 -1.08 23.73 -4.06
N VAL A 275 -1.37 23.49 -5.34
CA VAL A 275 -0.57 24.05 -6.45
C VAL A 275 -0.55 25.57 -6.36
N GLY A 276 -1.70 26.22 -6.11
CA GLY A 276 -1.77 27.67 -5.88
C GLY A 276 -0.83 28.12 -4.76
N ILE A 277 -0.83 27.43 -3.63
CA ILE A 277 0.08 27.69 -2.51
C ILE A 277 1.55 27.50 -2.92
N TRP A 278 1.86 26.41 -3.63
CA TRP A 278 3.21 26.08 -4.08
C TRP A 278 3.75 26.99 -5.16
N THR A 279 2.91 27.74 -5.88
CA THR A 279 3.40 28.80 -6.78
C THR A 279 3.90 30.02 -6.03
N VAL A 280 3.44 30.22 -4.78
CA VAL A 280 3.85 31.32 -3.90
C VAL A 280 4.99 30.88 -2.97
N SER A 281 5.04 29.59 -2.61
CA SER A 281 6.19 28.98 -1.91
C SER A 281 7.20 28.37 -2.90
N ARG A 282 8.32 27.81 -2.42
CA ARG A 282 9.35 27.16 -3.29
C ARG A 282 9.00 25.72 -3.67
N GLY A 283 7.71 25.40 -3.68
CA GLY A 283 7.18 24.04 -3.79
C GLY A 283 7.48 23.13 -2.59
N PRO A 284 6.89 21.92 -2.55
CA PRO A 284 6.92 21.03 -1.37
C PRO A 284 8.31 20.43 -1.07
N PHE A 285 9.24 20.47 -2.03
CA PHE A 285 10.62 20.00 -1.82
C PHE A 285 11.64 21.14 -1.65
N VAL A 286 11.19 22.40 -1.77
CA VAL A 286 12.06 23.59 -1.71
C VAL A 286 13.18 23.51 -2.77
N LEU A 287 12.85 22.97 -3.95
CA LEU A 287 13.77 22.81 -5.08
C LEU A 287 13.60 23.92 -6.12
N ASP A 288 12.49 24.66 -6.08
CA ASP A 288 12.19 25.77 -7.01
C ASP A 288 12.31 25.39 -8.50
N THR A 289 11.95 24.14 -8.84
CA THR A 289 11.97 23.64 -10.22
C THR A 289 10.56 23.29 -10.70
N PRO A 290 10.16 23.73 -11.91
CA PRO A 290 8.82 23.46 -12.43
C PRO A 290 8.58 21.96 -12.68
N THR A 291 9.64 21.19 -12.93
CA THR A 291 9.57 19.74 -13.13
C THR A 291 9.19 19.01 -11.87
N THR A 292 9.75 19.38 -10.71
CA THR A 292 9.39 18.75 -9.44
C THR A 292 7.96 19.09 -9.05
N LEU A 293 7.53 20.34 -9.28
CA LEU A 293 6.16 20.76 -9.06
C LEU A 293 5.17 19.94 -9.91
N LEU A 294 5.47 19.73 -11.20
CA LEU A 294 4.63 18.91 -12.09
C LEU A 294 4.55 17.46 -11.62
N VAL A 295 5.68 16.85 -11.27
CA VAL A 295 5.73 15.45 -10.79
C VAL A 295 4.93 15.29 -9.51
N VAL A 296 5.11 16.18 -8.53
CA VAL A 296 4.35 16.11 -7.26
C VAL A 296 2.87 16.32 -7.50
N THR A 297 2.50 17.31 -8.31
CA THR A 297 1.09 17.57 -8.64
C THR A 297 0.43 16.35 -9.26
N ALA A 298 1.09 15.71 -10.23
CA ALA A 298 0.56 14.53 -10.90
C ALA A 298 0.38 13.37 -9.91
N VAL A 299 1.37 13.11 -9.06
CA VAL A 299 1.30 12.04 -8.06
C VAL A 299 0.25 12.33 -6.99
N ASP A 300 0.17 13.56 -6.49
CA ASP A 300 -0.81 13.94 -5.46
C ASP A 300 -2.24 13.76 -5.99
N VAL A 301 -2.49 14.01 -7.28
CA VAL A 301 -3.78 13.68 -7.91
C VAL A 301 -4.06 12.18 -7.80
N VAL A 302 -3.07 11.32 -8.08
CA VAL A 302 -3.23 9.85 -7.94
C VAL A 302 -3.51 9.45 -6.49
N ILE A 303 -2.75 10.00 -5.53
CA ILE A 303 -2.94 9.72 -4.10
C ILE A 303 -4.36 10.09 -3.66
N VAL A 304 -4.85 11.26 -4.08
CA VAL A 304 -6.20 11.71 -3.72
C VAL A 304 -7.27 10.87 -4.41
N VAL A 305 -7.07 10.43 -5.65
CA VAL A 305 -7.97 9.47 -6.32
C VAL A 305 -8.10 8.19 -5.48
N VAL A 306 -6.97 7.61 -5.06
CA VAL A 306 -6.94 6.41 -4.22
C VAL A 306 -7.62 6.67 -2.87
N ALA A 307 -7.38 7.82 -2.23
CA ALA A 307 -7.99 8.17 -0.95
C ALA A 307 -9.52 8.32 -1.04
N VAL A 308 -10.04 8.95 -2.10
CA VAL A 308 -11.48 9.08 -2.33
C VAL A 308 -12.11 7.71 -2.58
N GLN A 309 -11.47 6.87 -3.40
CA GLN A 309 -11.91 5.49 -3.63
C GLN A 309 -11.92 4.67 -2.34
N PHE A 310 -10.92 4.86 -1.48
CA PHE A 310 -10.86 4.22 -0.17
C PHE A 310 -12.06 4.60 0.71
N VAL A 311 -12.43 5.88 0.78
CA VAL A 311 -13.61 6.32 1.55
C VAL A 311 -14.91 5.70 1.00
N LEU A 312 -15.05 5.62 -0.32
CA LEU A 312 -16.19 4.93 -0.95
C LEU A 312 -16.21 3.46 -0.57
N LEU A 313 -15.07 2.79 -0.60
CA LEU A 313 -14.93 1.39 -0.22
C LEU A 313 -15.36 1.15 1.25
N VAL A 314 -14.91 2.00 2.18
CA VAL A 314 -15.30 1.91 3.59
C VAL A 314 -16.81 2.04 3.77
N ARG A 315 -17.46 2.95 3.04
CA ARG A 315 -18.92 3.09 3.08
C ARG A 315 -19.64 1.81 2.67
N PHE A 316 -19.24 1.19 1.55
CA PHE A 316 -19.88 -0.03 1.06
C PHE A 316 -19.57 -1.24 1.93
N LEU A 317 -18.36 -1.33 2.49
CA LEU A 317 -18.01 -2.36 3.45
C LEU A 317 -18.85 -2.25 4.73
N ASN A 318 -19.05 -1.04 5.24
CA ASN A 318 -19.94 -0.77 6.38
C ASN A 318 -21.39 -1.16 6.08
N GLU A 319 -21.91 -0.90 4.87
CA GLU A 319 -23.25 -1.34 4.46
C GLU A 319 -23.34 -2.89 4.44
N LEU A 320 -22.31 -3.57 3.95
CA LEU A 320 -22.26 -5.04 3.87
C LEU A 320 -22.14 -5.71 5.25
N LEU A 321 -21.43 -5.07 6.19
CA LEU A 321 -21.24 -5.57 7.55
C LEU A 321 -22.41 -5.23 8.48
N GLY A 322 -23.21 -4.22 8.14
CA GLY A 322 -24.41 -3.83 8.86
C GLY A 322 -25.47 -4.93 8.97
N ASP A 323 -26.47 -4.67 9.82
CA ASP A 323 -27.68 -5.51 9.93
C ASP A 323 -28.76 -5.08 8.92
N ASP A 324 -28.63 -3.89 8.35
CA ASP A 324 -29.59 -3.28 7.44
C ASP A 324 -29.29 -3.71 5.99
N GLY A 325 -29.81 -4.87 5.57
CA GLY A 325 -29.75 -5.32 4.18
C GLY A 325 -29.28 -6.77 4.00
N ILE A 326 -28.26 -6.97 3.15
CA ILE A 326 -27.74 -8.30 2.82
C ILE A 326 -26.82 -8.76 3.95
N THR A 327 -27.32 -9.67 4.77
CA THR A 327 -26.62 -10.15 5.96
C THR A 327 -25.65 -11.29 5.64
N LEU A 328 -24.36 -11.02 5.78
CA LEU A 328 -23.32 -12.06 5.83
C LEU A 328 -23.48 -12.89 7.11
N ARG A 329 -23.40 -14.22 6.98
CA ARG A 329 -23.44 -15.18 8.08
C ARG A 329 -22.02 -15.57 8.50
N TYR A 330 -21.82 -15.63 9.81
CA TYR A 330 -20.66 -16.29 10.42
C TYR A 330 -20.82 -17.82 10.37
N ILE A 331 -19.85 -18.51 9.79
CA ILE A 331 -19.82 -19.97 9.65
C ILE A 331 -18.66 -20.51 10.47
N PRO A 332 -18.88 -20.95 11.70
CA PRO A 332 -17.77 -21.35 12.56
C PRO A 332 -17.15 -22.67 12.08
N GLY A 333 -15.83 -22.80 12.19
CA GLY A 333 -15.12 -23.99 11.69
C GLY A 333 -15.19 -24.15 10.16
N HIS A 334 -15.47 -23.07 9.43
CA HIS A 334 -15.16 -23.01 8.00
C HIS A 334 -13.67 -23.38 7.80
N GLU A 335 -13.32 -23.97 6.65
CA GLU A 335 -11.95 -24.43 6.35
C GLU A 335 -10.87 -23.33 6.54
N ASP A 336 -11.31 -22.08 6.69
CA ASP A 336 -10.49 -20.91 6.90
C ASP A 336 -10.07 -20.64 8.36
N ASP A 337 -10.52 -21.44 9.34
CA ASP A 337 -10.35 -21.25 10.79
C ASP A 337 -10.84 -19.89 11.33
N ALA A 338 -11.37 -18.99 10.51
CA ALA A 338 -11.74 -17.62 10.86
C ALA A 338 -13.24 -17.35 10.70
N GLY A 339 -14.01 -18.43 10.57
CA GLY A 339 -15.45 -18.39 10.56
C GLY A 339 -16.07 -17.85 9.27
N GLY A 340 -15.37 -18.00 8.15
CA GLY A 340 -15.77 -17.45 6.86
C GLY A 340 -15.38 -15.98 6.64
N PHE A 341 -14.62 -15.37 7.56
CA PHE A 341 -14.19 -13.97 7.47
C PHE A 341 -12.67 -13.82 7.29
N ARG A 342 -11.92 -14.90 6.99
CA ARG A 342 -10.46 -14.83 6.76
C ARG A 342 -10.11 -13.80 5.70
N ASP A 343 -10.85 -13.74 4.60
CA ASP A 343 -10.58 -12.82 3.51
C ASP A 343 -10.81 -11.36 3.88
N PHE A 344 -11.84 -11.06 4.69
CA PHE A 344 -12.05 -9.72 5.25
C PHE A 344 -10.93 -9.33 6.22
N GLY A 345 -10.40 -10.30 6.97
CA GLY A 345 -9.23 -10.14 7.83
C GLY A 345 -7.94 -9.85 7.07
N ARG A 346 -7.68 -10.61 5.99
CA ARG A 346 -6.57 -10.38 5.05
C ARG A 346 -6.70 -9.00 4.42
N PHE A 347 -7.89 -8.64 3.90
CA PHE A 347 -8.19 -7.31 3.39
C PHE A 347 -7.90 -6.21 4.43
N ALA A 348 -8.38 -6.35 5.66
CA ALA A 348 -8.17 -5.35 6.70
C ALA A 348 -6.69 -5.19 7.06
N THR A 349 -5.92 -6.28 7.10
CA THR A 349 -4.47 -6.23 7.36
C THR A 349 -3.70 -5.51 6.25
N ARG A 350 -4.11 -5.69 4.99
CA ARG A 350 -3.54 -4.98 3.84
C ARG A 350 -3.81 -3.49 3.91
N VAL A 351 -5.05 -3.11 4.17
CA VAL A 351 -5.42 -1.71 4.40
C VAL A 351 -4.62 -1.10 5.54
N ASN A 352 -4.50 -1.81 6.67
CA ASN A 352 -3.70 -1.33 7.81
C ASN A 352 -2.24 -1.08 7.43
N SER A 353 -1.64 -1.95 6.62
CA SER A 353 -0.26 -1.79 6.18
C SER A 353 -0.07 -0.59 5.23
N LEU A 354 -1.05 -0.34 4.35
CA LEU A 354 -1.09 0.87 3.52
C LEU A 354 -1.27 2.14 4.36
N LEU A 355 -2.11 2.10 5.39
CA LEU A 355 -2.26 3.19 6.34
C LEU A 355 -0.93 3.45 7.05
N VAL A 356 -0.30 2.44 7.66
CA VAL A 356 1.01 2.58 8.32
C VAL A 356 2.04 3.23 7.40
N LEU A 357 2.14 2.78 6.15
CA LEU A 357 3.04 3.36 5.15
C LEU A 357 2.73 4.85 4.89
N ALA A 358 1.45 5.20 4.72
CA ALA A 358 1.01 6.58 4.54
C ALA A 358 1.27 7.45 5.80
N GLY A 359 1.07 6.91 7.00
CA GLY A 359 1.36 7.57 8.28
C GLY A 359 2.84 7.86 8.46
N VAL A 360 3.71 6.90 8.17
CA VAL A 360 5.18 7.09 8.19
C VAL A 360 5.60 8.17 7.21
N TYR A 361 5.04 8.18 5.99
CA TYR A 361 5.32 9.24 5.02
C TYR A 361 4.81 10.60 5.50
N LEU A 362 3.61 10.69 6.08
CA LEU A 362 3.09 11.96 6.57
C LEU A 362 3.93 12.54 7.71
N ALA A 363 4.42 11.69 8.61
CA ALA A 363 5.39 12.09 9.64
C ALA A 363 6.69 12.58 9.00
N TYR A 364 7.23 11.85 8.01
CA TYR A 364 8.40 12.29 7.24
C TYR A 364 8.16 13.64 6.55
N ARG A 365 7.02 13.82 5.88
CA ARG A 365 6.67 15.06 5.18
C ARG A 365 6.56 16.23 6.15
N LEU A 366 5.88 16.06 7.26
CA LEU A 366 5.76 17.10 8.28
C LEU A 366 7.13 17.47 8.87
N HIS A 367 7.95 16.47 9.23
CA HIS A 367 9.28 16.68 9.81
C HIS A 367 10.28 17.28 8.80
N VAL A 368 10.45 16.67 7.63
CA VAL A 368 11.50 17.02 6.67
C VAL A 368 11.08 18.17 5.76
N GLN A 369 9.89 18.12 5.18
CA GLN A 369 9.43 19.15 4.23
C GLN A 369 8.84 20.34 4.99
N GLY A 370 8.01 20.08 6.00
CA GLY A 370 7.41 21.11 6.83
C GLY A 370 8.45 21.97 7.55
N SER A 371 9.47 21.38 8.19
CA SER A 371 10.49 22.16 8.90
C SER A 371 11.39 23.00 7.98
N ARG A 372 11.51 22.61 6.70
CA ARG A 372 12.34 23.29 5.69
C ARG A 372 11.56 24.34 4.89
N ASP A 373 10.24 24.34 4.97
CA ASP A 373 9.41 25.27 4.22
C ASP A 373 9.70 26.72 4.70
N PRO A 374 9.95 27.68 3.78
CA PRO A 374 10.12 29.08 4.14
C PRO A 374 8.94 29.69 4.91
N LEU A 375 7.75 29.12 4.79
CA LEU A 375 6.53 29.56 5.50
C LEU A 375 6.41 28.95 6.91
N SER A 376 7.34 28.08 7.30
CA SER A 376 7.35 27.43 8.61
C SER A 376 7.44 28.45 9.76
N PRO A 377 6.74 28.24 10.89
CA PRO A 377 6.91 29.07 12.09
C PRO A 377 8.35 29.06 12.64
N ASN A 378 9.10 28.00 12.32
CA ASN A 378 10.44 27.75 12.86
C ASN A 378 11.55 28.35 11.99
N THR A 379 11.22 28.90 10.81
CA THR A 379 12.17 29.62 9.96
C THR A 379 12.06 31.13 10.25
N ALA A 380 13.20 31.80 10.42
CA ALA A 380 13.29 33.22 10.78
C ALA A 380 12.77 34.21 9.69
N ALA A 381 12.05 33.70 8.68
CA ALA A 381 11.63 34.38 7.47
C ALA A 381 10.10 34.52 7.33
N SER A 382 9.33 34.38 8.43
CA SER A 382 7.91 34.73 8.46
C SER A 382 7.73 36.22 8.11
N LEU A 383 7.37 36.49 6.85
CA LEU A 383 7.22 37.83 6.27
C LEU A 383 5.79 38.35 6.46
N THR A 384 4.81 37.46 6.64
CA THR A 384 3.41 37.80 6.86
C THR A 384 2.78 36.98 7.99
N ALA A 385 1.74 37.55 8.63
CA ALA A 385 0.94 36.86 9.65
C ALA A 385 0.19 35.63 9.13
N TRP A 386 0.10 35.44 7.81
CA TRP A 386 -0.58 34.31 7.17
C TRP A 386 0.36 33.12 6.90
N ASP A 387 1.68 33.31 6.92
CA ASP A 387 2.66 32.26 6.60
C ASP A 387 2.48 31.00 7.48
N PRO A 388 2.32 31.12 8.82
CA PRO A 388 2.07 29.96 9.69
C PRO A 388 0.75 29.23 9.38
N VAL A 389 -0.27 29.97 8.91
CA VAL A 389 -1.57 29.40 8.56
C VAL A 389 -1.47 28.61 7.26
N ILE A 390 -0.78 29.18 6.25
CA ILE A 390 -0.55 28.51 4.96
C ILE A 390 0.30 27.26 5.17
N TRP A 391 1.31 27.33 6.03
CA TRP A 391 2.10 26.18 6.44
C TRP A 391 1.25 25.11 7.12
N ALA A 392 0.41 25.50 8.10
CA ALA A 392 -0.46 24.57 8.81
C ALA A 392 -1.44 23.87 7.85
N VAL A 393 -2.01 24.59 6.88
CA VAL A 393 -2.87 24.02 5.84
C VAL A 393 -2.10 23.03 4.96
N SER A 394 -0.82 23.28 4.68
CA SER A 394 0.00 22.46 3.78
C SER A 394 0.59 21.20 4.41
N TYR A 395 0.82 21.21 5.72
CA TYR A 395 1.52 20.13 6.42
C TYR A 395 0.76 19.56 7.63
N ALA A 396 0.11 20.39 8.44
CA ALA A 396 -0.61 19.93 9.63
C ALA A 396 -2.02 19.40 9.32
N VAL A 397 -2.76 20.06 8.43
CA VAL A 397 -4.12 19.63 8.03
C VAL A 397 -4.11 18.24 7.37
N PRO A 398 -3.20 17.89 6.45
CA PRO A 398 -3.13 16.53 5.90
C PRO A 398 -2.96 15.45 6.98
N VAL A 399 -2.20 15.74 8.03
CA VAL A 399 -2.02 14.83 9.18
C VAL A 399 -3.31 14.66 9.98
N ALA A 400 -4.04 15.76 10.22
CA ALA A 400 -5.34 15.71 10.88
C ALA A 400 -6.39 14.94 10.05
N VAL A 401 -6.42 15.17 8.73
CA VAL A 401 -7.29 14.44 7.79
C VAL A 401 -6.96 12.95 7.81
N TYR A 402 -5.67 12.59 7.80
CA TYR A 402 -5.24 11.21 7.90
C TYR A 402 -5.69 10.54 9.21
N GLY A 403 -5.55 11.24 10.35
CA GLY A 403 -6.07 10.75 11.63
C GLY A 403 -7.58 10.50 11.62
N ALA A 404 -8.35 11.39 10.97
CA ALA A 404 -9.79 11.20 10.79
C ALA A 404 -10.11 9.98 9.90
N VAL A 405 -9.35 9.78 8.81
CA VAL A 405 -9.49 8.61 7.92
C VAL A 405 -9.22 7.30 8.68
N ILE A 406 -8.16 7.25 9.51
CA ILE A 406 -7.90 6.09 10.38
C ILE A 406 -9.09 5.85 11.32
N ALA A 407 -9.58 6.89 11.99
CA ALA A 407 -10.69 6.75 12.93
C ALA A 407 -11.96 6.21 12.24
N ILE A 408 -12.26 6.72 11.04
CA ILE A 408 -13.36 6.25 10.19
C ILE A 408 -13.14 4.77 9.83
N TRP A 409 -11.96 4.41 9.34
CA TRP A 409 -11.62 3.03 8.97
C TRP A 409 -11.77 2.06 10.14
N LEU A 410 -11.20 2.39 11.30
CA LEU A 410 -11.25 1.54 12.48
C LEU A 410 -12.67 1.38 13.01
N TYR A 411 -13.46 2.45 13.00
CA TYR A 411 -14.82 2.43 13.52
C TYR A 411 -15.82 1.73 12.57
N PHE A 412 -15.76 2.03 11.28
CA PHE A 412 -16.73 1.57 10.29
C PHE A 412 -16.38 0.22 9.66
N SER A 413 -15.11 -0.19 9.69
CA SER A 413 -14.69 -1.48 9.14
C SER A 413 -14.28 -2.43 10.25
N PHE A 414 -13.14 -2.18 10.89
CA PHE A 414 -12.52 -3.14 11.81
C PHE A 414 -13.44 -3.48 12.99
N TRP A 415 -13.97 -2.45 13.66
CA TRP A 415 -14.87 -2.62 14.79
C TRP A 415 -16.21 -3.26 14.38
N GLN A 416 -16.64 -3.09 13.12
CA GLN A 416 -17.86 -3.74 12.64
C GLN A 416 -17.66 -5.22 12.35
N ILE A 417 -16.55 -5.60 11.72
CA ILE A 417 -16.17 -7.01 11.51
C ILE A 417 -16.14 -7.72 12.87
N HIS A 418 -15.44 -7.14 13.85
CA HIS A 418 -15.38 -7.69 15.21
C HIS A 418 -16.77 -7.83 15.83
N ARG A 419 -17.56 -6.75 15.89
CA ARG A 419 -18.89 -6.79 16.49
C ARG A 419 -19.81 -7.81 15.82
N LYS A 420 -19.74 -7.94 14.50
CA LYS A 420 -20.53 -8.92 13.74
C LYS A 420 -20.16 -10.34 14.12
N MET A 421 -18.86 -10.67 14.14
CA MET A 421 -18.38 -12.00 14.54
C MET A 421 -18.78 -12.36 15.96
N VAL A 422 -18.54 -11.48 16.94
CA VAL A 422 -18.89 -11.75 18.34
C VAL A 422 -20.40 -11.96 18.49
N ARG A 423 -21.20 -11.14 17.81
CA ARG A 423 -22.66 -11.22 17.87
C ARG A 423 -23.17 -12.51 17.25
N ASP A 424 -22.69 -12.87 16.07
CA ASP A 424 -23.20 -14.02 15.33
C ASP A 424 -22.68 -15.34 15.94
N LYS A 425 -21.43 -15.37 16.44
CA LYS A 425 -20.92 -16.47 17.28
C LYS A 425 -21.79 -16.71 18.51
N ARG A 426 -22.17 -15.64 19.22
CA ARG A 426 -23.08 -15.75 20.38
C ARG A 426 -24.47 -16.24 19.99
N ARG A 427 -25.01 -15.76 18.86
CA ARG A 427 -26.32 -16.20 18.34
C ARG A 427 -26.30 -17.68 17.97
N GLU A 428 -25.24 -18.17 17.36
CA GLU A 428 -25.12 -19.58 17.00
C GLU A 428 -24.99 -20.47 18.25
N ILE A 429 -24.14 -20.08 19.22
CA ILE A 429 -24.05 -20.76 20.53
C ILE A 429 -25.41 -20.79 21.25
N GLN A 430 -26.22 -19.74 21.14
CA GLN A 430 -27.56 -19.68 21.75
C GLN A 430 -28.59 -20.56 21.02
N ARG A 431 -28.50 -20.67 19.69
CA ARG A 431 -29.35 -21.58 18.90
C ARG A 431 -29.09 -23.03 19.28
N GLU A 432 -27.82 -23.43 19.39
CA GLU A 432 -27.43 -24.81 19.73
C GLU A 432 -27.78 -25.17 21.18
N ARG A 433 -27.88 -24.18 22.09
CA ARG A 433 -28.37 -24.39 23.46
C ARG A 433 -29.89 -24.47 23.57
N SER A 434 -30.64 -24.12 22.52
CA SER A 434 -32.10 -24.13 22.58
C SER A 434 -32.63 -25.58 22.53
N PRO A 435 -33.69 -25.92 23.28
CA PRO A 435 -34.11 -27.31 23.57
C PRO A 435 -34.56 -28.15 22.37
N GLU A 436 -34.50 -27.61 21.15
CA GLU A 436 -34.73 -28.33 19.89
C GLU A 436 -33.46 -29.03 19.36
N GLY A 437 -32.26 -28.65 19.81
CA GLY A 437 -30.99 -29.34 19.53
C GLY A 437 -30.75 -30.48 20.53
N ARG A 438 -30.82 -31.73 20.05
CA ARG A 438 -30.40 -32.93 20.80
C ARG A 438 -29.16 -33.49 20.12
N SER A 439 -28.01 -33.59 20.82
CA SER A 439 -27.10 -34.76 20.79
C SER A 439 -25.84 -34.49 21.61
N ARG A 440 -25.14 -35.55 22.03
CA ARG A 440 -23.82 -35.50 22.66
C ARG A 440 -22.72 -34.95 21.73
N GLU A 441 -23.00 -34.88 20.42
CA GLU A 441 -22.23 -34.16 19.40
C GLU A 441 -22.24 -32.63 19.61
N ASP A 442 -23.25 -32.09 20.32
CA ASP A 442 -23.37 -30.65 20.60
C ASP A 442 -22.25 -30.10 21.48
N ILE A 443 -21.63 -30.92 22.34
CA ILE A 443 -20.56 -30.44 23.23
C ILE A 443 -19.30 -30.12 22.42
N GLU A 444 -18.96 -30.99 21.45
CA GLU A 444 -17.81 -30.79 20.58
C GLU A 444 -18.04 -29.61 19.65
N THR A 445 -19.23 -29.49 19.03
CA THR A 445 -19.59 -28.31 18.22
C THR A 445 -19.63 -27.03 19.05
N LEU A 446 -20.16 -27.05 20.28
CA LEU A 446 -20.13 -25.90 21.19
C LEU A 446 -18.71 -25.53 21.64
N GLN A 447 -17.81 -26.50 21.75
CA GLN A 447 -16.39 -26.25 21.98
C GLN A 447 -15.76 -25.62 20.73
N THR A 448 -15.99 -26.18 19.54
CA THR A 448 -15.56 -25.57 18.27
C THR A 448 -16.06 -24.13 18.13
N TYR A 449 -17.33 -23.86 18.45
CA TYR A 449 -17.88 -22.51 18.43
C TYR A 449 -17.20 -21.57 19.42
N ARG A 450 -16.88 -22.04 20.64
CA ARG A 450 -16.17 -21.25 21.65
C ARG A 450 -14.73 -20.97 21.25
N ASP A 451 -14.06 -21.97 20.70
CA ASP A 451 -12.64 -21.94 20.35
C ASP A 451 -12.39 -21.24 19.00
N ALA A 452 -13.43 -21.08 18.17
CA ALA A 452 -13.34 -20.32 16.93
C ALA A 452 -12.88 -18.87 17.20
N PRO A 453 -11.87 -18.36 16.48
CA PRO A 453 -11.24 -17.08 16.76
C PRO A 453 -12.18 -15.90 16.49
N GLU A 454 -11.99 -14.84 17.27
CA GLU A 454 -12.65 -13.55 17.11
C GLU A 454 -11.58 -12.53 16.71
N TRP A 455 -11.87 -11.62 15.77
CA TRP A 455 -10.92 -10.55 15.44
C TRP A 455 -10.79 -9.56 16.62
N PRO A 456 -9.62 -8.96 16.90
CA PRO A 456 -8.32 -9.30 16.35
C PRO A 456 -7.86 -10.69 16.81
N ILE A 457 -7.30 -11.47 15.88
CA ILE A 457 -6.71 -12.78 16.18
C ILE A 457 -5.50 -12.63 17.15
N ASN A 458 -4.97 -11.40 17.31
CA ASN A 458 -3.95 -11.10 18.31
C ASN A 458 -4.08 -9.63 18.80
N ASP A 459 -4.56 -9.44 20.03
CA ASP A 459 -4.74 -8.10 20.65
C ASP A 459 -3.45 -7.27 20.67
N ARG A 460 -2.27 -7.92 20.69
CA ARG A 460 -0.97 -7.25 20.66
C ARG A 460 -0.73 -6.53 19.33
N LEU A 461 -1.28 -7.03 18.23
CA LEU A 461 -1.07 -6.54 16.87
C LEU A 461 -1.89 -5.26 16.59
N LEU A 462 -3.13 -5.18 17.10
CA LEU A 462 -3.94 -3.96 17.04
C LEU A 462 -3.33 -2.84 17.87
N VAL A 463 -2.86 -3.15 19.09
CA VAL A 463 -2.19 -2.16 19.93
C VAL A 463 -0.91 -1.68 19.26
N THR A 464 -0.14 -2.54 18.59
CA THR A 464 1.05 -2.09 17.84
C THR A 464 0.71 -1.24 16.64
N VAL A 465 -0.29 -1.58 15.82
CA VAL A 465 -0.70 -0.74 14.68
C VAL A 465 -1.20 0.63 15.16
N PHE A 466 -2.08 0.65 16.16
CA PHE A 466 -2.62 1.90 16.70
C PHE A 466 -1.56 2.74 17.43
N SER A 467 -0.65 2.09 18.17
CA SER A 467 0.45 2.81 18.82
C SER A 467 1.48 3.29 17.83
N ILE A 468 1.88 2.52 16.82
CA ILE A 468 2.88 2.97 15.84
C ILE A 468 2.36 4.17 15.04
N ASP A 469 1.12 4.14 14.57
CA ASP A 469 0.59 5.23 13.72
C ASP A 469 0.27 6.49 14.52
N VAL A 470 -0.44 6.35 15.64
CA VAL A 470 -0.83 7.51 16.46
C VAL A 470 0.39 8.07 17.21
N LEU A 471 1.31 7.23 17.69
CA LEU A 471 2.52 7.69 18.36
C LEU A 471 3.50 8.32 17.38
N SER A 472 3.68 7.78 16.17
CA SER A 472 4.55 8.43 15.16
C SER A 472 4.03 9.80 14.75
N VAL A 473 2.72 9.95 14.60
CA VAL A 473 2.07 11.24 14.32
C VAL A 473 2.18 12.20 15.50
N LEU A 474 1.89 11.74 16.73
CA LEU A 474 2.01 12.58 17.93
C LEU A 474 3.45 12.97 18.23
N LEU A 475 4.42 12.05 18.06
CA LEU A 475 5.85 12.34 18.21
C LEU A 475 6.33 13.33 17.16
N SER A 476 5.86 13.21 15.91
CA SER A 476 6.20 14.16 14.84
C SER A 476 5.57 15.55 15.08
N LEU A 477 4.41 15.63 15.75
CA LEU A 477 3.81 16.91 16.13
C LEU A 477 4.51 17.53 17.35
N LEU A 478 4.96 16.70 18.31
CA LEU A 478 5.72 17.14 19.49
C LEU A 478 7.16 17.56 19.15
N SER A 479 7.77 17.06 18.07
CA SER A 479 9.09 17.51 17.63
C SER A 479 9.10 18.87 16.93
N LEU A 480 7.93 19.46 16.67
CA LEU A 480 7.77 20.77 16.03
C LEU A 480 7.57 21.91 17.04
N THR A 481 7.40 21.58 18.32
CA THR A 481 7.35 22.50 19.46
C THR A 481 8.68 22.48 20.20
#